data_AF-A0A0M8VVA6-F1
#
_entry.id   AF-A0A0M8VVA6-F1
#
_cell.length_a   1.000
_cell.length_b   1.000
_cell.length_c   1.000
_cell.angle_alpha   90.00
_cell.angle_beta   90.00
_cell.angle_gamma   90.00
#
_symmetry.space_group_name_H-M   'P 1'
#
loop_
_entity.id
_entity.type
_entity.pdbx_description
1 polymer ?
#
loop_
_entity_poly.entity_id
_entity_poly.type
_entity_poly.pdbx_seq_one_letter_code
_entity_poly.pdbx_strand_id
1 'polypeptide(L)' 'MAARPLRDAAVAGTAVVLALLALYAVFLDQGQLLSPVLGKLATSANYLHEFAHDGRHLLGAPCH' A
#
# COMPACT_ATOMS: atom_id res chain seq x y z
N MET A 1 9.86 -17.13 -29.60
CA MET A 1 8.53 -16.50 -29.41
C MET A 1 7.95 -16.64 -27.99
N ALA A 2 8.60 -17.38 -27.07
CA ALA A 2 8.14 -17.59 -25.69
C ALA A 2 8.53 -16.49 -24.66
N ALA A 3 9.44 -15.58 -24.98
CA ALA A 3 9.92 -14.57 -24.02
C ALA A 3 8.92 -13.42 -23.76
N ARG A 4 8.06 -13.10 -24.75
CA ARG A 4 7.02 -12.08 -24.63
C ARG A 4 5.97 -12.41 -23.57
N PRO A 5 5.33 -13.60 -23.57
CA PRO A 5 4.32 -13.93 -22.57
C PRO A 5 4.88 -13.99 -21.15
N LEU A 6 6.14 -14.44 -20.96
CA LEU A 6 6.76 -14.45 -19.63
C LEU A 6 7.03 -13.02 -19.12
N ARG A 7 7.53 -12.13 -19.99
CA ARG A 7 7.72 -10.73 -19.66
C ARG A 7 6.40 -10.07 -19.30
N ASP A 8 5.36 -10.29 -20.10
CA ASP A 8 4.06 -9.65 -19.90
C ASP A 8 3.40 -10.17 -18.61
N ALA A 9 3.53 -11.47 -18.31
CA ALA A 9 3.11 -12.05 -17.04
C ALA A 9 3.88 -11.47 -15.85
N ALA A 10 5.20 -11.27 -15.97
CA ALA A 10 6.01 -10.66 -14.93
C ALA A 10 5.62 -9.20 -14.67
N VAL A 11 5.37 -8.43 -15.73
CA VAL A 11 4.90 -7.04 -15.62
C VAL A 11 3.53 -6.98 -14.96
N ALA A 12 2.58 -7.77 -15.43
CA ALA A 12 1.23 -7.83 -14.86
C ALA A 12 1.24 -8.30 -13.40
N GLY A 13 2.00 -9.36 -13.10
CA GLY A 13 2.16 -9.86 -11.73
C GLY A 13 2.75 -8.81 -10.79
N THR A 14 3.79 -8.10 -11.23
CA THR A 14 4.39 -7.02 -10.44
C THR A 14 3.39 -5.89 -10.22
N ALA A 15 2.64 -5.50 -11.25
CA ALA A 15 1.62 -4.45 -11.13
C ALA A 15 0.52 -4.84 -10.13
N VAL A 16 0.06 -6.09 -10.14
CA VAL A 16 -0.92 -6.60 -9.18
C VAL A 16 -0.37 -6.54 -7.76
N VAL A 17 0.86 -7.00 -7.54
CA VAL A 17 1.49 -6.95 -6.20
C VAL A 17 1.61 -5.51 -5.71
N LEU A 18 2.04 -4.57 -6.57
CA LEU A 18 2.13 -3.16 -6.22
C LEU A 18 0.75 -2.55 -5.92
N ALA A 19 -0.28 -2.91 -6.69
CA ALA A 19 -1.65 -2.46 -6.44
C ALA A 19 -2.16 -2.97 -5.09
N LEU A 20 -1.91 -4.23 -4.76
CA LEU A 20 -2.28 -4.80 -3.45
C LEU A 20 -1.53 -4.12 -2.30
N LEU A 21 -0.23 -3.83 -2.48
CA LEU A 21 0.54 -3.08 -1.47
C LEU A 21 0.02 -1.66 -1.28
N ALA A 22 -0.35 -0.97 -2.37
CA ALA A 22 -0.94 0.36 -2.30
C ALA A 22 -2.30 0.33 -1.58
N LEU A 23 -3.16 -0.63 -1.92
CA LEU A 23 -4.44 -0.82 -1.24
C LEU A 23 -4.25 -1.14 0.25
N TYR A 24 -3.29 -2.00 0.59
CA TYR A 24 -2.93 -2.28 1.97
C TYR A 24 -2.49 -1.00 2.71
N ALA A 25 -1.56 -0.23 2.12
CA ALA A 25 -1.07 1.00 2.73
C ALA A 25 -2.17 2.05 2.97
N VAL A 26 -3.16 2.14 2.09
CA VAL A 26 -4.24 3.15 2.18
C VAL A 26 -5.39 2.70 3.08
N PHE A 27 -5.76 1.42 3.06
CA PHE A 27 -6.99 0.94 3.69
C PHE A 27 -6.77 0.07 4.92
N LEU A 28 -5.61 -0.59 5.06
CA LEU A 28 -5.40 -1.63 6.07
C LEU A 28 -4.19 -1.37 6.98
N ASP A 29 -3.23 -0.55 6.59
CA ASP A 29 -2.02 -0.35 7.40
C ASP A 29 -2.33 0.32 8.73
N GLN A 30 -1.75 -0.25 9.78
CA GLN A 30 -1.81 0.23 11.17
C GLN A 30 -0.38 0.41 11.70
N GLY A 31 0.54 0.85 10.85
CA GLY A 31 1.95 1.03 11.16
C GLY A 31 2.84 -0.18 10.84
N GLN A 32 2.32 -1.24 10.20
CA GLN A 32 3.10 -2.44 9.93
C GLN A 32 4.12 -2.19 8.82
N LEU A 33 3.74 -1.43 7.79
CA LEU A 33 4.59 -1.15 6.64
C LEU A 33 5.92 -0.46 7.04
N LEU A 34 5.86 0.45 8.01
CA LEU A 34 7.02 1.23 8.47
C LEU A 34 7.65 0.70 9.75
N SER A 35 7.08 -0.33 10.38
CA SER A 35 7.63 -0.94 11.60
C SER A 35 9.08 -1.41 11.47
N PRO A 36 9.55 -1.99 10.35
CA PRO A 36 10.95 -2.40 10.20
C PRO A 36 11.95 -1.25 10.26
N VAL A 37 11.52 -0.02 9.95
CA VAL A 37 12.39 1.17 9.89
C VAL A 37 12.19 2.06 11.12
N LEU A 38 10.95 2.26 11.56
CA LEU A 38 10.59 3.20 12.63
C LEU A 38 10.30 2.51 13.97
N GLY A 39 10.25 1.18 14.02
CA GLY A 39 9.92 0.42 15.23
C GLY A 39 8.54 0.78 15.79
N LYS A 40 8.45 0.93 17.12
CA LYS A 40 7.19 1.27 17.81
C LYS A 40 6.60 2.62 17.39
N LEU A 41 7.41 3.53 16.86
CA LEU A 41 6.92 4.82 16.38
C LEU A 41 5.93 4.66 15.21
N ALA A 42 6.11 3.61 14.40
CA ALA A 42 5.22 3.32 13.27
C ALA A 42 3.79 3.08 13.71
N THR A 43 3.57 2.45 14.87
CA THR A 43 2.23 2.17 15.40
C THR A 43 1.73 3.25 16.35
N SER A 44 2.61 3.90 17.12
CA SER A 44 2.20 4.90 18.10
C SER A 44 1.86 6.26 17.47
N ALA A 45 2.59 6.67 16.43
CA ALA A 45 2.31 7.91 15.70
C ALA A 45 1.49 7.64 14.42
N ASN A 46 1.65 6.46 13.82
CA ASN A 46 0.85 5.97 12.70
C ASN A 46 0.68 6.99 11.54
N TYR A 47 1.73 7.76 11.24
CA TYR A 47 1.67 8.86 10.26
C TYR A 47 1.15 8.44 8.89
N LEU A 48 1.43 7.20 8.46
CA LEU A 48 0.93 6.68 7.19
C LEU A 48 -0.60 6.51 7.22
N HIS A 49 -1.15 6.02 8.34
CA HIS A 49 -2.59 5.90 8.54
C HIS A 49 -3.27 7.27 8.49
N GLU A 50 -2.80 8.24 9.28
CA GLU A 50 -3.41 9.56 9.33
C GLU A 50 -3.34 10.28 7.98
N PHE A 51 -2.20 10.19 7.28
CA PHE A 51 -2.07 10.72 5.93
C PHE A 51 -3.05 10.08 4.94
N ALA A 52 -3.18 8.75 4.97
CA ALA A 52 -4.11 8.03 4.10
C ALA A 52 -5.58 8.32 4.47
N HIS A 53 -5.88 8.46 5.75
CA HIS A 53 -7.19 8.82 6.27
C HIS A 53 -7.62 10.21 5.78
N ASP A 54 -6.74 11.22 5.90
CA ASP A 54 -6.99 12.57 5.38
C ASP A 54 -7.19 12.58 3.86
N GLY A 55 -6.35 11.83 3.12
CA GLY A 55 -6.49 11.69 1.68
C GLY A 55 -7.82 11.06 1.27
N ARG A 56 -8.30 10.06 2.01
CA ARG A 56 -9.60 9.42 1.76
C ARG A 56 -10.76 10.37 2.04
N HIS A 57 -10.67 11.17 3.09
CA HIS A 57 -11.65 12.24 3.34
C HIS A 57 -11.68 13.26 2.20
N LEU A 58 -10.51 13.70 1.73
CA LEU A 58 -10.41 14.68 0.64
C LEU A 58 -10.96 14.14 -0.68
N LEU A 59 -10.72 12.86 -0.98
CA LEU A 59 -11.12 12.22 -2.24
C LEU A 59 -12.49 11.51 -2.17
N GLY A 60 -13.20 11.62 -1.04
CA GLY A 60 -14.52 11.00 -0.84
C GLY A 60 -14.52 9.48 -0.84
N ALA A 61 -13.39 8.86 -0.48
CA ALA A 61 -13.30 7.41 -0.34
C ALA A 61 -13.87 6.98 1.02
N PRO A 62 -14.61 5.84 1.09
CA PRO A 62 -15.13 5.30 2.35
C PRO A 62 -14.01 5.17 3.38
N CYS A 63 -14.23 5.54 4.64
CA CYS A 63 -13.22 5.61 5.71
C CYS A 63 -13.56 4.89 7.03
N HIS A 64 -14.79 4.37 7.19
CA HIS A 64 -15.24 3.65 8.39
C HIS A 64 -15.92 2.32 8.06
#